data_AF-A0A3M7GNB5-F1
#
_entry.id   AF-A0A3M7GNB5-F1
#
_cell.length_a   1.000
_cell.length_b   1.000
_cell.length_c   1.000
_cell.angle_alpha   90.00
_cell.angle_beta   90.00
_cell.angle_gamma   90.00
#
_symmetry.space_group_name_H-M   'P 1'
#
loop_
_entity.id
_entity.type
_entity.pdbx_description
1 polymer ?
#
loop_
_entity_poly.entity_id
_entity_poly.type
_entity_poly.pdbx_seq_one_letter_code
_entity_poly.pdbx_strand_id
1 'polypeptide(L)'
;MPLGRIPQSSYYDSRNKPGAALYRARQPYLVRNAVTGVCILGFVGAVYTWTIKAIGQDDFSDVPMPDAPAQPGHAPHMSTVKSAGRTAQ
;
A
#
# COMPACT_ATOMS: atom_id res chain seq x y z
N MET A 1 -14.98 -61.58 -8.30
CA MET A 1 -15.82 -60.49 -8.83
C MET A 1 -14.87 -59.36 -9.20
N PRO A 2 -14.67 -59.00 -10.47
CA PRO A 2 -13.75 -57.92 -10.81
C PRO A 2 -14.36 -56.61 -10.32
N LEU A 3 -13.71 -55.94 -9.36
CA LEU A 3 -14.05 -54.58 -8.98
C LEU A 3 -13.70 -53.68 -10.17
N GLY A 4 -14.69 -53.41 -11.02
CA GLY A 4 -14.59 -52.44 -12.10
C GLY A 4 -14.10 -51.10 -11.55
N ARG A 5 -13.13 -50.50 -12.25
CA ARG A 5 -12.49 -49.24 -11.89
C ARG A 5 -13.56 -48.20 -11.51
N ILE A 6 -13.64 -47.88 -10.22
CA ILE A 6 -14.54 -46.85 -9.71
C ILE A 6 -14.15 -45.54 -10.39
N PRO A 7 -15.06 -44.82 -11.07
CA PRO A 7 -14.72 -43.56 -11.70
C PRO A 7 -14.22 -42.61 -10.63
N GLN A 8 -13.00 -42.07 -10.79
CA GLN A 8 -12.48 -41.07 -9.88
C GLN A 8 -13.38 -39.83 -9.95
N SER A 9 -14.18 -39.62 -8.91
CA SER A 9 -15.09 -38.48 -8.76
C SER A 9 -14.32 -37.20 -8.41
N SER A 10 -13.29 -36.89 -9.20
CA SER A 10 -12.51 -35.66 -9.02
C SER A 10 -13.33 -34.48 -9.50
N TYR A 11 -13.41 -33.44 -8.68
CA TYR A 11 -14.03 -32.17 -9.03
C TYR A 11 -13.21 -31.35 -10.05
N TYR A 12 -12.02 -31.84 -10.38
CA TYR A 12 -11.09 -31.24 -11.33
C TYR A 12 -10.75 -32.23 -12.43
N ASP A 13 -10.65 -31.72 -13.65
CA ASP A 13 -10.14 -32.45 -14.81
C ASP A 13 -8.62 -32.71 -14.67
N SER A 14 -8.09 -33.61 -15.50
CA SER A 14 -6.67 -33.90 -15.73
C SER A 14 -5.79 -32.66 -15.94
N ARG A 15 -6.36 -31.56 -16.45
CA ARG A 15 -5.69 -30.26 -16.64
C ARG A 15 -5.89 -29.29 -15.47
N ASN A 16 -6.32 -29.79 -14.32
CA ASN A 16 -6.67 -29.01 -13.12
C ASN A 16 -7.77 -27.96 -13.38
N LYS A 17 -8.64 -28.21 -14.37
CA LYS A 17 -9.77 -27.33 -14.65
C LYS A 17 -10.94 -27.72 -13.74
N PRO A 18 -11.55 -26.78 -13.01
CA PRO A 18 -12.74 -27.06 -12.23
C PRO A 18 -13.88 -27.56 -13.14
N GLY A 19 -14.51 -28.67 -12.77
CA GLY A 19 -15.62 -29.27 -13.51
C GLY A 19 -16.97 -28.59 -13.23
N ALA A 20 -17.98 -28.91 -14.04
CA ALA A 20 -19.33 -28.33 -13.94
C ALA A 20 -19.97 -28.52 -12.54
N ALA A 21 -19.73 -29.66 -11.90
CA ALA A 21 -20.20 -29.94 -10.54
C ALA A 21 -19.67 -28.95 -9.51
N LEU A 22 -18.39 -28.58 -9.62
CA LEU A 22 -17.74 -27.65 -8.70
C LEU A 22 -18.22 -26.20 -8.94
N TYR A 23 -18.43 -25.80 -10.19
CA TYR A 23 -19.01 -24.49 -10.50
C TYR A 23 -20.40 -24.33 -9.88
N ARG A 24 -21.28 -25.33 -10.02
CA ARG A 24 -22.62 -25.31 -9.41
C ARG A 24 -22.57 -25.23 -7.90
N ALA A 25 -21.66 -25.98 -7.27
CA ALA A 25 -21.49 -25.96 -5.82
C ALA A 25 -21.00 -24.60 -5.30
N ARG A 26 -20.27 -23.82 -6.12
CA ARG A 26 -19.73 -22.50 -5.74
C ARG A 26 -20.64 -21.33 -6.09
N GLN A 27 -21.58 -21.48 -7.02
CA GLN A 27 -22.55 -20.44 -7.38
C GLN A 27 -23.14 -19.67 -6.19
N PRO A 28 -23.63 -20.32 -5.11
CA PRO A 28 -24.27 -19.59 -4.02
C PRO A 28 -23.31 -18.71 -3.21
N TYR A 29 -22.00 -19.03 -3.20
CA TYR A 29 -21.01 -18.30 -2.41
C TYR A 29 -20.31 -17.19 -3.19
N LEU A 30 -20.34 -17.23 -4.53
CA LEU A 30 -19.70 -16.18 -5.35
C LEU A 30 -20.27 -14.80 -5.03
N VAL A 31 -21.60 -14.67 -5.04
CA VAL A 31 -22.27 -13.39 -4.78
C VAL A 31 -22.09 -12.98 -3.31
N ARG A 32 -22.34 -13.90 -2.37
CA ARG A 32 -22.24 -13.60 -0.93
C ARG A 32 -20.83 -13.17 -0.53
N ASN A 33 -19.81 -13.86 -1.03
CA ASN A 33 -18.42 -13.53 -0.70
C ASN A 33 -17.98 -12.24 -1.40
N ALA A 34 -18.44 -11.98 -2.63
CA ALA A 34 -18.15 -10.73 -3.31
C ALA A 34 -18.76 -9.53 -2.56
N VAL A 35 -20.02 -9.64 -2.12
CA VAL A 35 -20.66 -8.60 -1.31
C VAL A 35 -19.89 -8.36 -0.02
N THR A 36 -19.55 -9.42 0.73
CA THR A 36 -18.74 -9.29 1.94
C THR A 36 -17.39 -8.61 1.66
N GLY A 37 -16.71 -9.00 0.58
CA GLY A 37 -15.44 -8.39 0.18
C GLY A 37 -15.59 -6.90 -0.12
N VAL A 38 -16.63 -6.50 -0.87
CA VAL A 38 -16.92 -5.09 -1.16
C VAL A 38 -17.25 -4.32 0.12
N CYS A 39 -18.03 -4.90 1.04
CA CYS A 39 -18.33 -4.27 2.31
C CYS A 39 -17.06 -4.01 3.14
N ILE A 40 -16.15 -4.98 3.22
CA ILE A 40 -14.89 -4.84 3.95
C ILE A 40 -14.02 -3.77 3.30
N LEU A 41 -13.83 -3.82 1.98
CA LEU A 41 -13.03 -2.83 1.26
C LEU A 41 -13.61 -1.42 1.37
N GLY A 42 -14.94 -1.30 1.27
CA GLY A 42 -15.65 -0.03 1.44
C GLY A 42 -15.51 0.52 2.86
N PHE A 43 -15.64 -0.32 3.88
CA PHE A 43 -15.45 0.09 5.27
C PHE A 43 -14.03 0.56 5.54
N VAL A 44 -13.01 -0.19 5.11
CA VAL A 44 -11.61 0.19 5.28
C VAL A 44 -11.30 1.49 4.54
N GLY A 45 -11.74 1.61 3.28
CA GLY A 45 -11.57 2.83 2.49
C GLY A 45 -12.26 4.05 3.12
N ALA A 46 -13.46 3.86 3.68
CA ALA A 46 -14.19 4.91 4.39
C ALA A 46 -13.43 5.38 5.63
N VAL A 47 -12.95 4.46 6.47
CA VAL A 47 -12.15 4.80 7.66
C VAL A 47 -10.87 5.54 7.26
N TYR A 48 -10.12 5.04 6.27
CA TYR A 48 -8.87 5.65 5.82
C TYR A 48 -9.07 7.06 5.24
N THR A 49 -10.09 7.25 4.42
CA THR A 49 -10.38 8.58 3.85
C THR A 49 -10.91 9.53 4.91
N TRP A 50 -11.72 9.05 5.84
CA TRP A 50 -12.23 9.85 6.94
C TRP A 50 -11.13 10.30 7.89
N THR A 51 -10.18 9.44 8.26
CA THR A 51 -9.07 9.82 9.16
C THR A 51 -8.22 10.94 8.58
N ILE A 52 -7.89 10.91 7.28
CA ILE A 52 -7.16 12.02 6.64
C ILE A 52 -7.96 13.33 6.74
N LYS A 53 -9.26 13.29 6.45
CA LYS A 53 -10.13 14.48 6.51
C LYS A 53 -10.32 14.99 7.94
N ALA A 54 -10.41 14.10 8.91
CA ALA A 54 -10.63 14.44 10.32
C ALA A 54 -9.38 15.02 10.97
N ILE A 55 -8.20 14.46 10.69
CA ILE A 55 -6.93 14.92 11.27
C ILE A 55 -6.44 16.20 10.58
N GLY A 56 -6.67 16.36 9.27
CA GLY A 56 -6.26 17.57 8.53
C GLY A 56 -6.99 18.86 8.92
N GLN A 57 -7.88 18.81 9.91
CA GLN A 57 -8.59 19.97 10.46
C GLN A 57 -7.89 20.56 11.70
N ASP A 58 -6.77 19.99 12.14
CA ASP A 58 -6.03 20.49 13.30
C ASP A 58 -5.29 21.81 12.94
N ASP A 59 -5.68 22.90 13.59
CA ASP A 59 -5.16 24.24 13.37
C ASP A 59 -4.11 24.49 14.46
N PHE A 60 -2.86 24.03 14.21
CA PHE A 60 -1.69 24.08 15.12
C PHE A 60 -1.24 25.50 15.53
N SER A 61 -2.18 26.44 15.58
CA SER A 61 -2.05 27.85 15.93
C SER A 61 -1.60 28.10 17.37
N ASP A 62 -1.81 27.15 18.28
CA ASP A 62 -1.36 27.18 19.66
C ASP A 62 0.06 26.64 19.86
N VAL A 63 0.63 26.00 18.84
CA VAL A 63 2.01 25.50 18.87
C VAL A 63 2.95 26.61 18.39
N PRO A 64 3.80 27.17 19.28
CA PRO A 64 4.78 28.17 18.86
C PRO A 64 5.77 27.55 17.87
N MET A 65 5.87 28.11 16.67
CA MET A 65 6.91 27.73 15.73
C MET A 65 8.27 28.12 16.30
N PRO A 66 9.26 27.22 16.30
CA PRO A 66 10.62 27.57 16.65
C PRO A 66 11.11 28.69 15.73
N ASP A 67 11.84 29.65 16.31
CA ASP A 67 12.49 30.71 15.53
C ASP A 67 13.31 30.08 14.39
N ALA A 68 13.30 30.74 13.24
CA ALA A 68 14.09 30.32 12.09
C ALA A 68 15.53 30.09 12.55
N PRO A 69 16.21 29.02 12.07
CA PRO A 69 17.59 28.75 12.42
C PRO A 69 18.38 30.03 12.24
N ALA A 70 19.06 30.46 13.31
CA ALA A 70 19.85 31.68 13.28
C ALA A 70 20.73 31.65 12.03
N GLN A 71 20.52 32.61 11.12
CA GLN A 71 21.37 32.76 9.96
C GLN A 71 22.80 32.81 10.50
N PRO A 72 23.69 31.86 10.14
CA PRO A 72 25.06 31.93 10.62
C PRO A 72 25.57 33.32 10.26
N GLY A 73 25.92 34.09 11.30
CA GLY A 73 26.20 35.51 11.17
C GLY A 73 27.14 35.71 9.99
N HIS A 74 26.80 36.66 9.12
CA HIS A 74 27.66 37.04 8.02
C HIS A 74 28.97 37.57 8.62
N ALA A 75 29.95 36.69 8.82
CA ALA A 75 31.26 37.04 9.30
C ALA A 75 31.88 37.97 8.24
N PRO A 76 32.12 39.26 8.54
CA PRO A 76 32.63 40.19 7.55
C PRO A 76 34.15 40.01 7.50
N HIS A 77 34.63 38.88 6.97
CA HIS A 77 35.99 38.64 6.45
C HIS A 77 36.31 37.14 6.38
N MET A 78 35.77 36.41 5.40
CA MET A 78 36.62 35.36 4.82
C MET A 78 37.45 36.05 3.75
N SER A 79 38.55 36.64 4.21
CA SER A 79 39.66 37.06 3.36
C SER A 79 39.91 35.98 2.31
N THR A 80 39.72 36.36 1.06
CA THR A 80 40.04 35.61 -0.14
C THR A 80 41.32 34.81 0.08
N VAL A 81 41.23 33.48 0.20
CA VAL A 81 42.39 32.62 0.04
C VAL A 81 42.85 32.81 -1.40
N LYS A 82 43.89 33.63 -1.56
CA LYS A 82 44.61 33.84 -2.79
C LYS A 82 45.12 32.47 -3.25
N SER A 83 44.65 32.07 -4.43
CA SER A 83 45.20 31.02 -5.28
C SER A 83 46.71 30.81 -5.06
N ALA A 84 47.07 29.64 -4.56
CA ALA A 84 48.41 29.08 -4.63
C ALA A 84 48.28 27.60 -5.00
N GLY A 85 47.89 27.38 -6.25
CA GLY A 85 47.73 26.06 -6.84
C GLY A 85 47.71 26.15 -8.36
N ARG A 86 48.80 26.67 -8.96
CA ARG A 86 49.09 26.46 -10.38
C ARG A 86 50.48 25.85 -10.53
N THR A 87 50.43 24.59 -10.87
CA THR A 87 51.43 23.69 -11.44
C THR A 87 52.54 24.33 -12.29
N ALA A 88 53.72 23.71 -12.18
CA ALA A 88 54.72 23.45 -13.23
C ALA A 88 55.54 24.64 -13.78
N GLN A 89 56.81 24.69 -13.37
CA GLN A 89 57.97 24.54 -14.27
C GLN A 89 59.14 23.94 -13.50
#